data_AF-A0A1E5LA69-F1
#
_entry.id   AF-A0A1E5LA69-F1
#
_cell.length_a   1.000
_cell.length_b   1.000
_cell.length_c   1.000
_cell.angle_alpha   90.00
_cell.angle_beta   90.00
_cell.angle_gamma   90.00
#
_symmetry.space_group_name_H-M   'P 1'
#
loop_
_entity.id
_entity.type
_entity.pdbx_description
1 polymer ?
#
loop_
_entity_poly.entity_id
_entity_poly.type
_entity_poly.pdbx_seq_one_letter_code
_entity_poly.pdbx_strand_id
1 'polypeptide(L)'
;MKINLIIFVSSKEEKHIYEVFMKTFESAIRPNIGDIIDDPGFDPKFHNGYEVVKVTISYANDECWVSLAPMVIELQDIEVASYMEKLVSNGWVIVSRDELAK
;
A
#
# COMPACT_ATOMS: atom_id res chain seq x y z
N MET A 1 12.22 9.91 10.36
CA MET A 1 11.10 9.01 10.68
C MET A 1 10.79 8.20 9.46
N LYS A 2 10.92 6.89 9.64
CA LYS A 2 10.71 5.90 8.60
C LYS A 2 9.22 5.61 8.47
N ILE A 3 8.63 6.02 7.35
CA ILE A 3 7.24 5.78 7.01
C ILE A 3 7.15 4.48 6.20
N ASN A 4 6.45 3.47 6.73
CA ASN A 4 6.18 2.20 6.06
C ASN A 4 4.73 2.22 5.55
N LEU A 5 4.55 2.49 4.25
CA LEU A 5 3.25 2.37 3.60
C LEU A 5 2.95 0.90 3.32
N ILE A 6 1.76 0.44 3.69
CA ILE A 6 1.31 -0.94 3.50
C ILE A 6 0.02 -0.91 2.69
N ILE A 7 -0.02 -1.71 1.61
CA ILE A 7 -1.23 -1.94 0.83
C ILE A 7 -1.51 -3.43 0.71
N PHE A 8 -2.80 -3.77 0.73
CA PHE A 8 -3.27 -5.13 0.48
C PHE A 8 -3.83 -5.17 -0.95
N VAL A 9 -3.23 -5.99 -1.79
CA VAL A 9 -3.68 -6.19 -3.17
C VAL A 9 -4.44 -7.51 -3.22
N SER A 10 -5.71 -7.42 -3.63
CA SER A 10 -6.56 -8.56 -3.88
C SER A 10 -7.34 -8.37 -5.18
N SER A 11 -7.76 -9.47 -5.78
CA SER A 11 -8.58 -9.47 -6.99
C SER A 11 -10.00 -9.90 -6.68
N LYS A 12 -10.98 -9.29 -7.37
CA LYS A 12 -12.36 -9.80 -7.40
C LYS A 12 -12.52 -10.95 -8.38
N GLU A 13 -11.81 -10.89 -9.50
CA GLU A 13 -11.97 -11.81 -10.63
C GLU A 13 -11.02 -13.01 -10.54
N GLU A 14 -9.82 -12.80 -10.01
CA GLU A 14 -8.76 -13.79 -9.91
C GLU A 14 -8.74 -14.40 -8.51
N LYS A 15 -9.29 -15.61 -8.38
CA LYS A 15 -9.31 -16.33 -7.09
C LYS A 15 -7.88 -16.59 -6.61
N HIS A 16 -7.65 -16.43 -5.31
CA HIS A 16 -6.40 -16.74 -4.59
C HIS A 16 -5.24 -15.74 -4.72
N ILE A 17 -5.45 -14.55 -5.31
CA ILE A 17 -4.45 -13.47 -5.24
C ILE A 17 -4.72 -12.61 -4.00
N TYR A 18 -3.82 -12.71 -3.03
CA TYR A 18 -3.79 -11.87 -1.84
C TYR A 18 -2.34 -11.62 -1.45
N GLU A 19 -1.83 -10.47 -1.85
CA GLU A 19 -0.44 -10.08 -1.59
C GLU A 19 -0.40 -8.77 -0.81
N VAL A 20 0.58 -8.67 0.08
CA VAL A 20 0.83 -7.44 0.85
C VAL A 20 2.05 -6.77 0.29
N PHE A 21 1.93 -5.50 -0.06
CA PHE A 21 3.03 -4.69 -0.54
C PHE A 21 3.39 -3.64 0.48
N MET A 22 4.69 -3.37 0.61
CA MET A 22 5.22 -2.32 1.44
C MET A 22 6.16 -1.41 0.65
N LYS A 23 6.14 -0.12 0.97
CA LYS A 23 7.14 0.84 0.50
C LYS A 23 7.54 1.77 1.63
N THR A 24 8.84 1.97 1.78
CA THR A 24 9.42 2.70 2.90
C THR A 24 10.03 4.02 2.42
N PHE A 25 9.78 5.09 3.17
CA PHE A 25 10.30 6.42 2.91
C PHE A 25 10.82 7.06 4.19
N GLU A 26 11.85 7.91 4.07
CA GLU A 26 12.21 8.84 5.14
C GLU A 26 11.43 10.15 4.95
N SER A 27 10.72 10.58 6.00
CA SER A 27 9.95 11.82 5.98
C SER A 27 10.00 12.53 7.32
N ALA A 28 9.90 13.86 7.28
CA ALA A 28 9.67 14.70 8.46
C ALA A 28 8.17 14.94 8.74
N ILE A 29 7.30 14.53 7.81
CA ILE A 29 5.84 14.66 7.89
C ILE A 29 5.23 13.27 7.84
N ARG A 30 4.30 12.99 8.76
CA ARG A 30 3.52 11.75 8.76
C ARG A 30 2.15 11.97 8.11
N PRO A 31 1.63 10.97 7.37
CA PRO A 31 0.23 10.97 6.99
C PRO A 31 -0.69 10.81 8.21
N ASN A 32 -1.92 11.32 8.09
CA ASN A 32 -3.03 11.11 9.02
C ASN A 32 -4.12 10.24 8.37
N ILE A 33 -5.00 9.67 9.19
CA ILE A 33 -6.18 8.95 8.70
C ILE A 33 -7.04 9.91 7.86
N GLY A 34 -7.45 9.46 6.67
CA GLY A 34 -8.20 10.23 5.69
C GLY A 34 -7.34 10.95 4.64
N ASP A 35 -6.01 11.03 4.83
CA ASP A 35 -5.13 11.55 3.79
C ASP A 35 -5.13 10.62 2.57
N ILE A 36 -4.99 11.21 1.38
CA ILE A 36 -4.86 10.46 0.12
C ILE A 36 -3.39 10.41 -0.26
N ILE A 37 -2.87 9.21 -0.49
CA ILE A 37 -1.51 9.01 -0.97
C ILE A 37 -1.51 8.96 -2.50
N ASP A 38 -0.58 9.70 -3.10
CA ASP A 38 -0.26 9.62 -4.52
C ASP A 38 1.11 8.95 -4.69
N ASP A 39 1.17 7.91 -5.52
CA ASP A 39 2.40 7.18 -5.83
C ASP A 39 2.36 6.71 -7.31
N PRO A 40 3.46 6.83 -8.06
CA PRO A 40 3.51 6.40 -9.47
C PRO A 40 3.20 4.91 -9.70
N GLY A 41 3.35 4.07 -8.67
CA GLY A 41 2.97 2.66 -8.71
C GLY A 41 1.46 2.43 -8.78
N PHE A 42 0.64 3.41 -8.37
CA PHE A 42 -0.81 3.30 -8.42
C PHE A 42 -1.31 3.39 -9.86
N ASP A 43 -2.36 2.63 -10.18
CA ASP A 43 -3.00 2.67 -11.49
C ASP A 43 -4.47 3.06 -11.34
N PRO A 44 -4.92 4.18 -11.95
CA PRO A 44 -6.32 4.60 -11.89
C PRO A 44 -7.28 3.58 -12.50
N LYS A 45 -6.78 2.68 -13.35
CA LYS A 45 -7.55 1.56 -13.92
C LYS A 45 -7.71 0.39 -12.95
N PHE A 46 -6.90 0.34 -11.89
CA PHE A 46 -7.02 -0.62 -10.82
C PHE A 46 -7.77 -0.03 -9.62
N HIS A 47 -7.39 1.15 -9.13
CA HIS A 47 -8.16 1.88 -8.13
C HIS A 47 -8.03 3.38 -8.36
N ASN A 48 -9.04 4.16 -7.99
CA ASN A 48 -9.02 5.62 -8.14
C ASN A 48 -8.16 6.37 -7.11
N GLY A 49 -7.37 5.65 -6.31
CA GLY A 49 -6.43 6.17 -5.32
C GLY A 49 -6.52 5.44 -3.99
N TYR A 50 -5.66 5.85 -3.06
CA TYR A 50 -5.44 5.15 -1.80
C TYR A 50 -5.57 6.09 -0.61
N GLU A 51 -6.53 5.81 0.25
CA GLU A 51 -6.77 6.54 1.49
C GLU A 51 -6.01 5.88 2.66
N VAL A 52 -5.44 6.70 3.53
CA VAL A 52 -4.86 6.25 4.80
C VAL A 52 -5.98 5.85 5.76
N VAL A 53 -6.05 4.57 6.12
CA VAL A 53 -7.09 4.04 7.03
C VAL A 53 -6.57 3.72 8.44
N LYS A 54 -5.25 3.58 8.60
CA LYS A 54 -4.63 3.33 9.90
C LYS A 54 -3.22 3.90 9.94
N VAL A 55 -2.89 4.54 11.06
CA VAL A 55 -1.53 5.01 11.37
C VAL A 55 -1.11 4.43 12.71
N THR A 56 0.09 3.87 12.79
CA THR A 56 0.69 3.36 14.04
C THR A 56 2.12 3.89 14.15
N ILE A 57 2.39 4.67 15.19
CA ILE A 57 3.68 5.34 15.37
C ILE A 57 4.44 4.66 16.51
N SER A 58 5.69 4.28 16.24
CA SER A 58 6.66 3.84 17.25
C SER A 58 7.72 4.93 17.42
N TYR A 59 7.57 5.73 18.48
CA TYR A 59 8.59 6.73 18.84
C TYR A 59 9.90 6.09 19.31
N ALA A 60 9.84 4.86 19.85
CA ALA A 60 11.03 4.14 20.27
C ALA A 60 11.93 3.76 19.08
N ASN A 61 11.33 3.46 17.93
CA ASN A 61 12.05 3.01 16.72
C ASN A 61 12.16 4.10 15.64
N ASP A 62 11.59 5.30 15.87
CA ASP A 62 11.40 6.35 14.86
C ASP A 62 10.69 5.85 13.59
N GLU A 63 9.67 5.00 13.77
CA GLU A 63 8.89 4.38 12.68
C GLU A 63 7.42 4.80 12.72
N CYS A 64 6.81 4.89 11.54
CA CYS A 64 5.39 5.12 11.37
C CYS A 64 4.85 4.17 10.30
N TRP A 65 3.91 3.32 10.70
CA TRP A 65 3.25 2.33 9.87
C TRP A 65 1.92 2.88 9.39
N VAL A 66 1.71 2.88 8.09
CA VAL A 66 0.56 3.50 7.43
C VAL A 66 -0.11 2.46 6.56
N SER A 67 -1.33 2.05 6.93
CA SER A 67 -2.12 1.14 6.10
C SER A 67 -3.01 1.95 5.16
N LEU A 68 -2.98 1.60 3.87
CA LEU A 68 -3.82 2.22 2.87
C LEU A 68 -4.93 1.27 2.44
N ALA A 69 -6.09 1.84 2.12
CA ALA A 69 -7.18 1.15 1.48
C ALA A 69 -7.51 1.81 0.13
N PRO A 70 -7.98 1.03 -0.85
CA PRO A 70 -8.59 1.61 -2.04
C PRO A 70 -9.75 2.53 -1.68
N MET A 71 -9.83 3.70 -2.32
CA MET A 71 -11.01 4.58 -2.15
C MET A 71 -12.28 3.93 -2.72
N VAL A 72 -12.15 3.09 -3.75
CA VAL A 72 -13.25 2.32 -4.36
C VAL A 72 -12.79 0.91 -4.71
N ILE A 73 -13.52 -0.09 -4.22
CA ILE A 73 -13.18 -1.53 -4.36
C ILE A 73 -13.60 -2.09 -5.74
N GLU A 74 -14.26 -1.30 -6.59
CA GLU A 74 -14.97 -1.77 -7.81
C GLU A 74 -14.27 -1.53 -9.15
N LEU A 75 -13.17 -0.76 -9.18
CA LEU A 75 -12.36 -0.65 -10.39
C LEU A 75 -11.40 -1.85 -10.46
N GLN A 76 -11.33 -2.49 -11.62
CA GLN A 76 -10.36 -3.54 -11.93
C GLN A 76 -10.34 -3.75 -13.46
N ASP A 77 -9.94 -2.72 -14.21
CA ASP A 77 -9.91 -2.75 -15.69
C ASP A 77 -8.61 -3.36 -16.25
N ILE A 78 -7.68 -3.75 -15.37
CA ILE A 78 -6.42 -4.40 -15.70
C ILE A 78 -6.22 -5.66 -14.84
N GLU A 79 -5.46 -6.61 -15.36
CA GLU A 79 -5.08 -7.82 -14.62
C GLU A 79 -4.29 -7.46 -13.36
N VAL A 80 -4.52 -8.21 -12.27
CA VAL A 80 -3.88 -7.93 -10.98
C VAL A 80 -2.37 -8.14 -11.07
N ALA A 81 -1.93 -9.13 -11.86
CA ALA A 81 -0.51 -9.35 -12.14
C ALA A 81 0.16 -8.11 -12.74
N SER A 82 -0.48 -7.45 -13.72
CA SER A 82 0.03 -6.21 -14.32
C SER A 82 0.12 -5.07 -13.30
N TYR A 83 -0.87 -4.98 -12.41
CA TYR A 83 -0.85 -3.99 -11.32
C TYR A 83 0.28 -4.26 -10.32
N MET A 84 0.47 -5.51 -9.93
CA MET A 84 1.56 -5.93 -9.05
C MET A 84 2.94 -5.64 -9.66
N GLU A 85 3.14 -5.95 -10.94
CA GLU A 85 4.38 -5.62 -11.65
C GLU A 85 4.64 -4.10 -11.66
N LYS A 86 3.59 -3.29 -11.87
CA LYS A 86 3.69 -1.83 -11.80
C LYS A 86 4.14 -1.36 -10.41
N LEU A 87 3.56 -1.90 -9.34
CA LEU A 87 3.97 -1.61 -7.97
C LEU A 87 5.46 -1.95 -7.75
N VAL A 88 5.89 -3.16 -8.14
CA VAL A 88 7.30 -3.58 -8.02
C VAL A 88 8.24 -2.66 -8.78
N SER A 89 7.89 -2.30 -10.02
CA SER A 89 8.70 -1.38 -10.84
C SER A 89 8.84 0.02 -10.23
N ASN A 90 7.93 0.40 -9.32
CA ASN A 90 7.94 1.67 -8.60
C ASN A 90 8.43 1.52 -7.15
N GLY A 91 9.16 0.45 -6.84
CA GLY A 91 9.86 0.29 -5.56
C GLY A 91 8.99 -0.21 -4.41
N TRP A 92 7.79 -0.73 -4.69
CA TRP A 92 7.04 -1.50 -3.71
C TRP A 92 7.61 -2.92 -3.64
N VAL A 93 7.65 -3.49 -2.44
CA VAL A 93 8.13 -4.86 -2.21
C VAL A 93 7.01 -5.73 -1.65
N ILE A 94 6.92 -6.97 -2.13
CA ILE A 94 6.03 -7.97 -1.54
C ILE A 94 6.59 -8.33 -0.17
N VAL A 95 5.74 -8.32 0.85
CA VAL A 95 6.09 -8.67 2.23
C VAL A 95 5.22 -9.82 2.72
N SER A 96 5.85 -10.75 3.42
CA SER A 96 5.17 -11.84 4.11
C SER A 96 4.51 -11.33 5.39
N ARG A 97 3.48 -12.05 5.87
CA ARG A 97 2.87 -11.77 7.18
C ARG A 97 3.88 -11.79 8.33
N ASP A 98 4.90 -12.64 8.25
CA ASP A 98 5.92 -12.78 9.30
C ASP A 98 6.84 -11.55 9.38
N GLU A 99 7.03 -10.83 8.27
CA GLU A 99 7.79 -9.59 8.23
C GLU A 99 7.02 -8.40 8.82
N LEU A 100 5.68 -8.47 8.84
CA LEU A 100 4.80 -7.46 9.40
C LEU A 100 4.49 -7.65 10.90
N ALA A 101 4.88 -8.78 11.49
CA ALA A 101 4.63 -9.14 12.88
C ALA A 101 5.77 -8.79 13.85
N LYS A 102 6.84 -8.14 13.36
CA LYS A 102 7.99 -7.67 14.15
C LYS A 102 7.78 -6.24 14.62
#